data_AF-A0A1F8H8E7-F1
#
_entry.id   AF-A0A1F8H8E7-F1
#
_cell.length_a   1.000
_cell.length_b   1.000
_cell.length_c   1.000
_cell.angle_alpha   90.00
_cell.angle_beta   90.00
_cell.angle_gamma   90.00
#
_symmetry.space_group_name_H-M   'P 1'
#
loop_
_entity.id
_entity.type
_entity.pdbx_description
1 polymer ?
#
loop_
_entity_poly.entity_id
_entity_poly.type
_entity_poly.pdbx_seq_one_letter_code
_entity_poly.pdbx_strand_id
1 'polypeptide(L)' 'MPPSGFSRKAVKGSLAFIQSCYEDLLNDVHSGKFKTYEEAIQYELDQIEKALASLHINAEGNLVERK' A
#
# COMPACT_ATOMS: atom_id res chain seq x y z
N MET A 1 -5.77 20.00 21.32
CA MET A 1 -5.35 19.29 20.09
C MET A 1 -6.12 17.98 20.05
N PRO A 2 -6.87 17.62 19.00
CA PRO A 2 -7.45 16.29 18.98
C PRO A 2 -6.32 15.27 18.79
N PRO A 3 -6.32 14.17 19.56
CA PRO A 3 -5.39 13.06 19.40
C PRO A 3 -5.92 12.20 18.24
N SER A 4 -5.54 12.52 17.01
CA SER A 4 -5.88 11.67 15.86
C SER A 4 -4.62 11.40 15.06
N GLY A 5 -4.07 10.20 15.26
CA GLY A 5 -2.74 9.74 14.86
C GLY A 5 -2.44 9.64 13.36
N PHE A 6 -3.23 10.24 12.48
CA PHE A 6 -2.89 10.33 11.06
C PHE A 6 -3.09 11.75 10.55
N SER A 7 -2.00 12.39 10.15
CA SER A 7 -2.08 13.69 9.48
C SER A 7 -2.81 13.55 8.15
N ARG A 8 -3.50 14.61 7.70
CA ARG A 8 -4.13 14.63 6.36
C ARG A 8 -3.14 14.30 5.25
N LYS A 9 -1.85 14.66 5.44
CA LYS A 9 -0.76 14.33 4.52
C LYS A 9 -0.50 12.82 4.48
N ALA A 10 -0.45 12.16 5.64
CA ALA A 10 -0.29 10.71 5.73
C ALA A 10 -1.43 9.98 5.00
N VAL A 11 -2.69 10.38 5.25
CA VAL A 11 -3.86 9.78 4.57
C VAL A 11 -3.78 9.94 3.05
N LYS A 12 -3.40 11.12 2.56
CA LYS A 12 -3.21 11.36 1.12
C LYS A 12 -2.09 10.50 0.53
N GLY A 13 -0.99 10.34 1.26
CA GLY A 13 0.13 9.48 0.86
C GLY A 13 -0.30 8.01 0.76
N SER A 14 -1.03 7.51 1.76
CA SER A 14 -1.58 6.16 1.73
C SER A 14 -2.55 5.94 0.58
N LEU A 15 -3.40 6.91 0.26
CA LEU A 15 -4.31 6.81 -0.89
C LEU A 15 -3.54 6.72 -2.22
N ALA A 16 -2.52 7.56 -2.40
CA ALA A 16 -1.69 7.52 -3.62
C ALA A 16 -0.96 6.17 -3.77
N PHE A 17 -0.42 5.63 -2.67
CA PHE A 17 0.19 4.31 -2.65
C PHE A 17 -0.79 3.21 -3.08
N ILE A 18 -2.00 3.17 -2.50
CA ILE A 18 -3.03 2.18 -2.85
C ILE A 18 -3.44 2.32 -4.33
N GLN A 19 -3.52 3.54 -4.86
CA GLN A 19 -3.83 3.78 -6.27
C GLN A 19 -2.76 3.18 -7.20
N SER A 20 -1.48 3.35 -6.87
CA SER A 20 -0.38 2.75 -7.64
C SER A 20 -0.44 1.22 -7.63
N CYS A 21 -0.66 0.60 -6.46
CA CYS A 21 -0.86 -0.86 -6.36
C CYS A 21 -2.03 -1.35 -7.24
N TYR A 22 -3.12 -0.59 -7.30
CA TYR A 22 -4.25 -0.93 -8.16
C TYR A 22 -3.92 -0.84 -9.65
N GLU A 23 -3.18 0.20 -10.07
CA GLU A 23 -2.73 0.35 -11.45
C GLU A 23 -1.79 -0.79 -11.87
N ASP A 24 -0.88 -1.19 -10.98
CA ASP A 24 0.03 -2.32 -11.21
C ASP A 24 -0.73 -3.64 -11.32
N LEU A 25 -1.70 -3.89 -10.43
CA LEU A 25 -2.59 -5.05 -10.49
C LEU A 25 -3.38 -5.11 -11.81
N LEU A 26 -3.93 -3.97 -12.26
CA LEU A 26 -4.62 -3.92 -13.55
C LEU A 26 -3.69 -4.28 -14.71
N ASN A 27 -2.46 -3.76 -14.70
CA ASN A 27 -1.47 -4.06 -15.73
C ASN A 27 -1.11 -5.56 -15.73
N ASP A 28 -0.90 -6.15 -14.56
CA ASP A 28 -0.61 -7.57 -14.41
C ASP A 28 -1.76 -8.45 -14.90
N VAL A 29 -3.00 -8.10 -14.57
CA VAL A 29 -4.20 -8.81 -15.05
C VAL A 29 -4.32 -8.70 -16.58
N HIS A 30 -4.14 -7.51 -17.15
CA HIS A 30 -4.18 -7.32 -18.60
C HIS A 30 -3.04 -8.03 -19.34
N SER A 31 -1.88 -8.18 -18.71
CA SER A 31 -0.75 -8.92 -19.27
C SER A 31 -0.95 -10.44 -19.29
N GLY A 32 -1.98 -10.95 -18.60
CA GLY A 32 -2.23 -12.38 -18.46
C GLY A 32 -1.26 -13.08 -17.50
N LYS A 33 -0.59 -12.32 -16.62
CA LYS A 33 0.35 -12.85 -15.62
C LYS A 33 -0.30 -13.82 -14.64
N PHE A 34 -1.58 -13.59 -14.32
CA PHE A 34 -2.37 -14.41 -13.41
C PHE A 34 -3.48 -15.16 -14.14
N LYS A 35 -3.83 -16.35 -13.66
CA LYS A 35 -4.86 -17.18 -14.30
C LYS A 35 -6.27 -16.77 -13.90
N THR A 36 -6.44 -16.25 -12.69
CA THR A 36 -7.73 -15.77 -12.19
C THR A 36 -7.58 -14.43 -11.47
N TYR A 37 -8.70 -13.72 -11.31
CA TYR A 37 -8.73 -12.45 -10.59
C TYR A 37 -8.40 -12.62 -9.11
N GLU A 38 -8.86 -13.72 -8.50
CA GLU A 38 -8.59 -14.03 -7.10
C GLU A 38 -7.08 -14.22 -6.84
N GLU A 39 -6.37 -14.90 -7.74
CA GLU A 39 -4.92 -15.07 -7.65
C GLU A 39 -4.19 -13.73 -7.72
N ALA A 40 -4.59 -12.86 -8.65
CA ALA A 40 -4.01 -11.54 -8.82
C ALA A 40 -4.23 -10.64 -7.59
N ILE A 41 -5.48 -10.62 -7.08
CA ILE A 41 -5.84 -9.84 -5.89
C ILE A 41 -5.09 -10.34 -4.66
N GLN A 42 -5.03 -11.65 -4.45
CA GLN A 42 -4.31 -12.25 -3.32
C GLN A 42 -2.82 -11.90 -3.37
N TYR A 43 -2.20 -11.97 -4.56
CA TYR A 43 -0.81 -11.58 -4.75
C TYR A 43 -0.59 -10.10 -4.41
N GLU A 44 -1.45 -9.20 -4.87
CA GLU A 44 -1.29 -7.76 -4.60
C GLU A 44 -1.48 -7.44 -3.11
N LEU A 45 -2.44 -8.09 -2.44
CA LEU A 45 -2.62 -7.95 -0.99
C LEU A 45 -1.37 -8.39 -0.22
N ASP A 46 -0.73 -9.49 -0.61
CA ASP A 46 0.52 -9.95 0.00
C ASP A 46 1.67 -8.94 -0.21
N GLN A 47 1.75 -8.28 -1.37
CA GLN A 47 2.76 -7.24 -1.63
C GLN A 47 2.50 -6.00 -0.78
N ILE A 48 1.24 -5.55 -0.71
CA ILE A 48 0.82 -4.43 0.14
C ILE A 48 1.13 -4.72 1.61
N GLU A 49 0.82 -5.92 2.10
CA GLU A 49 1.11 -6.33 3.48
C GLU A 49 2.61 -6.28 3.76
N LYS A 50 3.45 -6.82 2.87
CA LYS A 50 4.91 -6.75 3.00
C LYS A 50 5.42 -5.31 3.03
N ALA A 51 4.93 -4.48 2.12
CA ALA A 51 5.28 -3.07 2.05
C ALA A 51 4.88 -2.35 3.36
N LEU A 52 3.64 -2.52 3.83
CA LEU A 52 3.16 -1.88 5.05
C LEU A 52 3.85 -2.42 6.31
N ALA A 53 4.18 -3.72 6.38
CA ALA A 53 4.93 -4.30 7.50
C ALA A 53 6.37 -3.76 7.57
N SER A 54 6.94 -3.36 6.43
CA SER A 54 8.25 -2.70 6.37
C SER A 54 8.19 -1.23 6.77
N LEU A 55 7.00 -0.62 6.85
CA LEU A 55 6.82 0.80 7.16
C LEU A 55 6.44 0.99 8.63
N HIS A 56 7.15 1.86 9.35
CA HIS A 56 6.72 2.34 10.66
C HIS A 56 6.46 3.85 10.64
N ILE A 57 5.67 4.33 11.59
CA ILE A 57 5.57 5.77 11.88
C ILE A 57 6.59 6.10 12.96
N ASN A 58 7.55 6.96 12.65
CA ASN A 58 8.57 7.38 13.61
C ASN A 58 8.00 8.38 14.64
N ALA A 59 8.79 8.77 15.64
CA ALA A 59 8.34 9.68 16.70
C ALA A 59 7.87 11.05 16.17
N GLU A 60 8.33 11.44 14.99
CA GLU A 60 7.96 12.69 14.31
C GLU A 60 6.71 12.57 13.43
N GLY A 61 6.07 11.40 13.38
CA GLY A 61 4.85 11.16 12.58
C GLY A 61 5.10 10.92 11.10
N ASN A 62 6.35 10.61 10.71
CA ASN A 62 6.72 10.29 9.34
C ASN A 62 6.70 8.79 9.10
N LEU A 63 6.23 8.38 7.93
CA LEU A 63 6.26 7.00 7.45
C LEU A 63 7.68 6.71 6.93
N VAL A 64 8.39 5.78 7.57
CA VAL A 64 9.78 5.42 7.28
C VAL A 64 9.95 3.90 7.21
N GLU A 65 10.91 3.44 6.42
CA GLU A 65 11.26 2.02 6.33
C GLU A 65 11.96 1.54 7.61
N ARG A 66 11.57 0.36 8.07
CA ARG A 66 12.16 -0.36 9.20
C ARG A 66 13.46 -1.00 8.71
N LYS A 67 14.59 -0.35 8.99
CA LYS A 67 15.93 -0.93 8.81
C LYS A 67 16.17 -2.13 9.71
#